data_AF-A0A7W4LVV2-F1
#
_entry.id   AF-A0A7W4LVV2-F1
#
_cell.length_a   1.000
_cell.length_b   1.000
_cell.length_c   1.000
_cell.angle_alpha   90.00
_cell.angle_beta   90.00
_cell.angle_gamma   90.00
#
_symmetry.space_group_name_H-M   'P 1'
#
loop_
_entity.id
_entity.type
_entity.pdbx_description
1 polymer ?
#
loop_
_entity_poly.entity_id
_entity_poly.type
_entity_poly.pdbx_seq_one_letter_code
_entity_poly.pdbx_strand_id
1 'polypeptide(L)'
;MKTKEDDLKIAIEVFDRCCKKLYKHRNPNIRLEKSSELLSNWFLDGLKDLNPLTLGSNSHPDFIVQNVGFELKSTKTKGLIQFNSTIPCGGYLHNNEERECYYVIARYIKDRQFGYLEDFTLVDGDFFNNDRNLSFTHRNSQEKKFGSFQDGIVRYRKMYHFPSPHNEIPGVRFISKYNNAQSYNSNLQLEKEISRSNSTCEEFTFYVYAHDLLV
;
A
#
# COMPACT_ATOMS: atom_id res chain seq x y z
N MET A 1 -0.62 -7.98 -24.43
CA MET A 1 -1.40 -7.90 -23.16
C MET A 1 -0.37 -7.98 -22.03
N LYS A 2 -0.03 -6.87 -21.38
CA LYS A 2 0.79 -6.94 -20.15
C LYS A 2 -0.02 -7.63 -19.06
N THR A 3 0.56 -8.64 -18.43
CA THR A 3 -0.12 -9.55 -17.50
C THR A 3 -0.06 -9.03 -16.07
N LYS A 4 -0.87 -9.58 -15.15
CA LYS A 4 -0.78 -9.28 -13.71
C LYS A 4 0.61 -9.55 -13.12
N GLU A 5 1.38 -10.45 -13.73
CA GLU A 5 2.78 -10.70 -13.38
C GLU A 5 3.69 -9.52 -13.70
N ASP A 6 3.42 -8.79 -14.80
CA ASP A 6 4.20 -7.60 -15.13
C ASP A 6 3.93 -6.50 -14.11
N ASP A 7 2.68 -6.35 -13.66
CA ASP A 7 2.33 -5.38 -12.61
C ASP A 7 3.02 -5.73 -11.27
N LEU A 8 3.12 -7.02 -10.92
CA LEU A 8 3.88 -7.49 -9.76
C LEU A 8 5.37 -7.15 -9.85
N LYS A 9 6.01 -7.36 -11.02
CA LYS A 9 7.43 -7.00 -11.21
C LYS A 9 7.68 -5.51 -10.96
N ILE A 10 6.77 -4.65 -11.40
CA ILE A 10 6.87 -3.20 -11.16
C ILE A 10 6.71 -2.87 -9.68
N ALA A 11 5.77 -3.47 -8.97
CA ALA A 11 5.64 -3.28 -7.53
C ALA A 11 6.89 -3.71 -6.76
N ILE A 12 7.49 -4.85 -7.15
CA ILE A 12 8.75 -5.35 -6.57
C ILE A 12 9.91 -4.40 -6.86
N GLU A 13 10.04 -3.91 -8.08
CA GLU A 13 11.07 -2.93 -8.47
C GLU A 13 10.94 -1.63 -7.65
N VAL A 14 9.72 -1.12 -7.48
CA VAL A 14 9.44 0.07 -6.66
C VAL A 14 9.82 -0.18 -5.19
N PHE A 15 9.46 -1.34 -4.64
CA PHE A 15 9.81 -1.71 -3.27
C PHE A 15 11.32 -1.85 -3.05
N ASP A 16 12.02 -2.52 -3.96
CA ASP A 16 13.47 -2.70 -3.93
C ASP A 16 14.21 -1.37 -3.95
N ARG A 17 13.79 -0.43 -4.81
CA ARG A 17 14.35 0.93 -4.84
C ARG A 17 14.11 1.69 -3.54
N CYS A 18 12.92 1.57 -2.96
CA CYS A 18 12.63 2.14 -1.65
C CYS A 18 13.56 1.54 -0.58
N CYS A 19 13.77 0.21 -0.58
CA CYS A 19 14.65 -0.47 0.36
C CYS A 19 16.12 -0.03 0.20
N LYS A 20 16.64 0.03 -1.03
CA LYS A 20 17.99 0.53 -1.33
C LYS A 20 18.19 1.96 -0.85
N LYS A 21 17.18 2.81 -0.98
CA LYS A 21 17.20 4.19 -0.48
C LYS A 21 17.19 4.24 1.04
N LEU A 22 16.38 3.42 1.72
CA LEU A 22 16.37 3.33 3.18
C LEU A 22 17.69 2.79 3.74
N TYR A 23 18.32 1.86 3.05
CA TYR A 23 19.64 1.34 3.41
C TYR A 23 20.71 2.43 3.37
N LYS A 24 20.69 3.28 2.32
CA LYS A 24 21.63 4.42 2.17
C LYS A 24 21.32 5.58 3.12
N HIS A 25 20.04 5.93 3.24
CA HIS A 25 19.56 7.09 3.99
C HIS A 25 18.55 6.61 5.02
N ARG A 26 19.08 6.24 6.20
CA ARG A 26 18.28 5.70 7.30
C ARG A 26 17.18 6.70 7.69
N ASN A 27 15.96 6.19 7.83
CA ASN A 27 14.80 6.85 8.43
C ASN A 27 14.59 8.29 7.91
N PRO A 28 14.21 8.50 6.64
CA PRO A 28 13.92 9.83 6.11
C PRO A 28 12.81 10.52 6.92
N ASN A 29 12.85 11.86 6.98
CA ASN A 29 11.69 12.61 7.47
C ASN A 29 10.59 12.59 6.39
N ILE A 30 9.46 11.98 6.70
CA ILE A 30 8.31 11.79 5.80
C ILE A 30 7.09 12.62 6.19
N ARG A 31 7.23 13.51 7.18
CA ARG A 31 6.15 14.37 7.66
C ARG A 31 6.52 15.85 7.57
N LEU A 32 5.63 16.64 6.98
CA LEU A 32 5.75 18.10 6.95
C LEU A 32 4.76 18.77 7.92
N GLU A 33 5.15 19.94 8.42
CA GLU A 33 4.28 20.80 9.25
C GLU A 33 3.42 21.77 8.42
N LYS A 34 3.76 22.09 7.15
CA LYS A 34 3.25 23.32 6.51
C LYS A 34 2.71 23.31 5.07
N SER A 35 2.89 22.33 4.17
CA SER A 35 2.03 22.22 2.94
C SER A 35 2.42 21.19 1.86
N SER A 36 3.58 20.54 1.85
CA SER A 36 3.86 19.44 0.89
C SER A 36 3.95 18.09 1.61
N GLU A 37 3.53 16.99 0.99
CA GLU A 37 3.63 15.67 1.64
C GLU A 37 5.04 15.10 1.41
N LEU A 38 5.91 15.11 2.43
CA LEU A 38 7.29 14.59 2.30
C LEU A 38 7.32 13.10 1.93
N LEU A 39 6.31 12.32 2.31
CA LEU A 39 6.21 10.92 1.89
C LEU A 39 6.16 10.79 0.36
N SER A 40 5.35 11.60 -0.32
CA SER A 40 5.20 11.59 -1.78
C SER A 40 6.49 12.00 -2.48
N ASN A 41 7.13 13.07 -1.99
CA ASN A 41 8.43 13.51 -2.51
C ASN A 41 9.50 12.43 -2.31
N TRP A 42 9.57 11.87 -1.11
CA TRP A 42 10.49 10.79 -0.81
C TRP A 42 10.19 9.58 -1.68
N PHE A 43 8.94 9.14 -1.82
CA PHE A 43 8.57 7.97 -2.60
C PHE A 43 8.98 8.09 -4.07
N LEU A 44 8.70 9.24 -4.70
CA LEU A 44 9.06 9.51 -6.09
C LEU A 44 10.57 9.67 -6.31
N ASP A 45 11.32 10.01 -5.27
CA ASP A 45 12.77 10.09 -5.34
C ASP A 45 13.38 8.71 -5.63
N GLY A 46 14.04 8.58 -6.79
CA GLY A 46 14.56 7.31 -7.30
C GLY A 46 13.63 6.54 -8.25
N LEU A 47 12.44 7.07 -8.58
CA LEU A 47 11.51 6.47 -9.55
C LEU A 47 11.38 7.26 -10.86
N LYS A 48 12.13 8.35 -11.04
CA LYS A 48 11.99 9.28 -12.18
C LYS A 48 12.10 8.60 -13.54
N ASP A 49 13.01 7.64 -13.68
CA ASP A 49 13.22 6.84 -14.90
C ASP A 49 12.06 5.89 -15.22
N LEU A 50 11.20 5.59 -14.24
CA LEU A 50 9.97 4.83 -14.45
C LEU A 50 8.80 5.72 -14.90
N ASN A 51 9.03 7.03 -15.07
CA ASN A 51 8.08 8.03 -15.52
C ASN A 51 6.74 7.99 -14.75
N PRO A 52 6.76 8.20 -13.42
CA PRO A 52 5.56 8.19 -12.60
C PRO A 52 4.59 9.29 -13.04
N LEU A 53 3.34 8.93 -13.25
CA LEU A 53 2.24 9.87 -13.48
C LEU A 53 1.56 10.18 -12.14
N THR A 54 1.64 11.42 -11.70
CA THR A 54 0.89 11.92 -10.53
C THR A 54 -0.54 12.23 -10.92
N LEU A 55 -1.52 11.69 -10.19
CA LEU A 55 -2.93 12.03 -10.38
C LEU A 55 -3.37 13.20 -9.49
N GLY A 56 -4.54 13.78 -9.76
CA GLY A 56 -5.05 14.92 -8.99
C GLY A 56 -5.47 14.53 -7.57
N SER A 57 -5.60 15.50 -6.67
CA SER A 57 -5.95 15.27 -5.24
C SER A 57 -7.28 14.57 -4.97
N ASN A 58 -8.15 14.44 -5.99
CA ASN A 58 -9.43 13.74 -5.91
C ASN A 58 -9.44 12.45 -6.76
N SER A 59 -8.30 12.07 -7.33
CA SER A 59 -8.11 10.86 -8.13
C SER A 59 -7.54 9.75 -7.27
N HIS A 60 -7.71 8.52 -7.74
CA HIS A 60 -7.11 7.34 -7.14
C HIS A 60 -6.55 6.48 -8.28
N PRO A 61 -5.34 5.91 -8.13
CA PRO A 61 -4.36 6.10 -7.04
C PRO A 61 -3.64 7.46 -7.07
N ASP A 62 -2.83 7.77 -6.06
CA ASP A 62 -1.97 8.97 -6.07
C ASP A 62 -0.98 8.98 -7.25
N PHE A 63 -0.37 7.83 -7.55
CA PHE A 63 0.60 7.67 -8.64
C PHE A 63 0.33 6.44 -9.50
N ILE A 64 0.67 6.55 -10.79
CA ILE A 64 0.77 5.42 -11.71
C ILE A 64 2.22 5.27 -12.15
N VAL A 65 2.83 4.11 -11.93
CA VAL A 65 4.19 3.78 -12.38
C VAL A 65 4.09 2.59 -13.32
N GLN A 66 4.44 2.79 -14.60
CA GLN A 66 4.34 1.75 -15.64
C GLN A 66 3.00 0.96 -15.64
N ASN A 67 1.87 1.64 -15.49
CA ASN A 67 0.50 1.09 -15.39
C ASN A 67 0.15 0.41 -14.06
N VAL A 68 0.99 0.51 -13.03
CA VAL A 68 0.68 0.02 -11.68
C VAL A 68 0.35 1.19 -10.78
N GLY A 69 -0.72 1.04 -10.00
CA GLY A 69 -1.21 2.06 -9.10
C GLY A 69 -0.50 2.05 -7.75
N PHE A 70 -0.19 3.23 -7.22
CA PHE A 70 0.40 3.42 -5.90
C PHE A 70 -0.34 4.51 -5.13
N GLU A 71 -1.03 4.12 -4.06
CA GLU A 71 -1.70 5.03 -3.13
C GLU A 71 -0.85 5.18 -1.85
N LEU A 72 -0.60 6.41 -1.42
CA LEU A 72 0.23 6.70 -0.26
C LEU A 72 -0.63 7.03 0.96
N LYS A 73 -0.22 6.49 2.10
CA LYS A 73 -0.79 6.83 3.41
C LYS A 73 0.32 6.92 4.45
N SER A 74 0.49 8.12 5.01
CA SER A 74 1.32 8.31 6.20
C SER A 74 0.45 8.26 7.46
N THR A 75 0.89 7.50 8.46
CA THR A 75 0.17 7.37 9.74
C THR A 75 1.10 7.54 10.92
N LYS A 76 0.52 7.98 12.04
CA LYS A 76 1.19 8.15 13.33
C LYS A 76 0.93 6.98 14.28
N THR A 77 -0.01 6.11 13.95
CA THR A 77 -0.43 4.96 14.78
C THR A 77 -0.43 3.70 13.94
N LYS A 78 -0.35 2.56 14.61
CA LYS A 78 -0.59 1.25 13.99
C LYS A 78 -2.08 0.95 13.79
N GLY A 79 -2.98 1.82 14.25
CA GLY A 79 -4.43 1.59 14.24
C GLY A 79 -5.08 1.69 12.85
N LEU A 80 -6.27 2.30 12.80
CA LEU A 80 -7.01 2.44 11.55
C LEU A 80 -6.38 3.49 10.62
N ILE A 81 -6.34 3.18 9.33
CA ILE A 81 -5.96 4.08 8.24
C ILE A 81 -7.24 4.57 7.56
N GLN A 82 -7.29 5.88 7.29
CA GLN A 82 -8.41 6.49 6.58
C GLN A 82 -8.12 6.59 5.08
N PHE A 83 -9.01 6.05 4.26
CA PHE A 83 -9.04 6.17 2.82
C PHE A 83 -10.19 7.10 2.44
N ASN A 84 -9.86 8.22 1.79
CA ASN A 84 -10.85 9.17 1.30
C ASN A 84 -11.25 8.80 -0.11
N SER A 85 -12.52 9.01 -0.45
CA SER A 85 -13.06 8.93 -1.83
C SER A 85 -13.10 7.54 -2.47
N THR A 86 -12.20 6.62 -2.11
CA THR A 86 -12.12 5.26 -2.69
C THR A 86 -11.96 4.20 -1.60
N ILE A 87 -12.64 3.07 -1.78
CA ILE A 87 -12.49 1.89 -0.93
C ILE A 87 -11.20 1.19 -1.35
N PRO A 88 -10.22 0.95 -0.44
CA PRO A 88 -8.96 0.36 -0.83
C PRO A 88 -9.14 -1.05 -1.39
N CYS A 89 -8.47 -1.38 -2.49
CA CYS A 89 -8.55 -2.70 -3.13
C CYS A 89 -7.36 -2.91 -4.07
N GLY A 90 -7.04 -4.16 -4.42
CA GLY A 90 -5.86 -4.50 -5.23
C GLY A 90 -6.01 -4.18 -6.71
N GLY A 91 -7.10 -3.51 -7.11
CA GLY A 91 -7.35 -3.07 -8.47
C GLY A 91 -7.75 -1.60 -8.55
N TYR A 92 -7.39 -0.95 -9.64
CA TYR A 92 -7.88 0.38 -10.02
C TYR A 92 -8.24 0.44 -11.51
N LEU A 93 -9.07 1.41 -11.89
CA LEU A 93 -9.44 1.65 -13.29
C LEU A 93 -8.66 2.85 -13.84
N HIS A 94 -7.99 2.65 -14.97
CA HIS A 94 -7.34 3.71 -15.74
C HIS A 94 -7.58 3.50 -17.22
N ASN A 95 -8.14 4.50 -17.90
CA ASN A 95 -8.53 4.41 -19.31
C ASN A 95 -9.40 3.17 -19.63
N ASN A 96 -10.31 2.82 -18.73
CA ASN A 96 -11.17 1.62 -18.79
C ASN A 96 -10.42 0.28 -18.74
N GLU A 97 -9.13 0.27 -18.38
CA GLU A 97 -8.39 -0.94 -18.10
C GLU A 97 -8.24 -1.13 -16.58
N GLU A 98 -8.47 -2.35 -16.12
CA GLU A 98 -8.20 -2.74 -14.75
C GLU A 98 -6.71 -3.09 -14.60
N ARG A 99 -6.08 -2.52 -13.58
CA ARG A 99 -4.66 -2.66 -13.27
C ARG A 99 -4.46 -2.90 -11.78
N GLU A 100 -3.33 -3.47 -11.38
CA GLU A 100 -3.06 -3.73 -9.97
C GLU A 100 -2.77 -2.42 -9.21
N CYS A 101 -3.26 -2.33 -7.97
CA CYS A 101 -3.06 -1.19 -7.09
C CYS A 101 -2.39 -1.64 -5.78
N TYR A 102 -1.31 -0.96 -5.42
CA TYR A 102 -0.56 -1.16 -4.20
C TYR A 102 -0.65 0.08 -3.32
N TYR A 103 -0.54 -0.14 -2.01
CA TYR A 103 -0.61 0.92 -1.02
C TYR A 103 0.73 1.02 -0.31
N VAL A 104 1.26 2.23 -0.26
CA VAL A 104 2.45 2.60 0.48
C VAL A 104 2.00 3.12 1.84
N ILE A 105 2.09 2.25 2.85
CA ILE A 105 1.74 2.58 4.22
C ILE A 105 3.02 2.90 4.98
N ALA A 106 3.19 4.15 5.39
CA ALA A 106 4.38 4.61 6.11
C ALA A 106 4.00 5.11 7.51
N ARG A 107 4.65 4.58 8.55
CA ARG A 107 4.47 5.07 9.92
C ARG A 107 5.64 5.97 10.31
N TYR A 108 5.35 7.11 10.94
CA TYR A 108 6.40 8.01 11.45
C TYR A 108 6.43 8.10 12.98
N ILE A 109 7.62 8.38 13.51
CA ILE A 109 7.93 8.54 14.94
C ILE A 109 7.25 9.81 15.49
N LYS A 110 6.82 9.76 16.75
CA LYS A 110 6.16 10.87 17.47
C LYS A 110 6.99 11.56 18.56
N ASP A 111 8.15 11.01 18.89
CA ASP A 111 8.98 11.51 20.00
C ASP A 111 10.07 12.46 19.48
N ARG A 112 11.26 12.48 20.10
CA ARG A 112 12.42 13.33 19.75
C ARG A 112 12.80 13.34 18.27
N GLN A 113 12.45 12.30 17.51
CA GLN A 113 12.61 12.20 16.05
C GLN A 113 11.28 12.36 15.30
N PHE A 114 10.47 13.34 15.69
CA PHE A 114 9.14 13.54 15.14
C PHE A 114 9.15 13.64 13.61
N GLY A 115 8.33 12.81 12.95
CA GLY A 115 8.17 12.80 11.49
C GLY A 115 9.14 11.89 10.73
N TYR A 116 10.15 11.34 11.40
CA TYR A 116 11.06 10.36 10.81
C TYR A 116 10.36 9.01 10.61
N LEU A 117 10.62 8.35 9.49
CA LEU A 117 10.05 7.05 9.14
C LEU A 117 10.43 5.99 10.18
N GLU A 118 9.45 5.19 10.58
CA GLU A 118 9.57 4.11 11.55
C GLU A 118 9.26 2.74 10.93
N ASP A 119 8.12 2.62 10.24
CA ASP A 119 7.74 1.41 9.47
C ASP A 119 7.38 1.81 8.03
N PHE A 120 7.65 0.93 7.07
CA PHE A 120 7.32 1.12 5.67
C PHE A 120 6.81 -0.18 5.05
N THR A 121 5.56 -0.20 4.63
CA THR A 121 4.96 -1.36 3.98
C THR A 121 4.47 -0.97 2.59
N LEU A 122 4.91 -1.72 1.57
CA LEU A 122 4.22 -1.75 0.27
C LEU A 122 3.31 -2.98 0.27
N VAL A 123 2.00 -2.78 0.19
CA VAL A 123 1.01 -3.85 0.32
C VAL A 123 0.05 -3.88 -0.86
N ASP A 124 -0.19 -5.07 -1.39
CA ASP A 124 -1.25 -5.32 -2.36
C ASP A 124 -2.62 -4.89 -1.78
N GLY A 125 -3.37 -4.08 -2.52
CA GLY A 125 -4.64 -3.54 -2.03
C GLY A 125 -5.69 -4.59 -1.68
N ASP A 126 -5.60 -5.80 -2.25
CA ASP A 126 -6.52 -6.90 -1.93
C ASP A 126 -6.34 -7.36 -0.48
N PHE A 127 -5.23 -6.98 0.18
CA PHE A 127 -5.06 -7.15 1.61
C PHE A 127 -6.11 -6.39 2.43
N PHE A 128 -6.58 -5.21 1.99
CA PHE A 128 -7.62 -4.47 2.71
C PHE A 128 -9.02 -4.95 2.36
N ASN A 129 -9.27 -5.18 1.07
CA ASN A 129 -10.55 -5.64 0.54
C ASN A 129 -10.29 -6.21 -0.85
N ASN A 130 -10.72 -7.44 -1.09
CA ASN A 130 -10.54 -8.15 -2.36
C ASN A 130 -11.74 -8.02 -3.32
N ASP A 131 -12.82 -7.36 -2.88
CA ASP A 131 -13.98 -7.11 -3.73
C ASP A 131 -13.74 -5.86 -4.60
N ARG A 132 -13.24 -6.11 -5.81
CA ARG A 132 -12.98 -5.07 -6.82
C ARG A 132 -14.25 -4.41 -7.35
N ASN A 133 -15.38 -5.12 -7.36
CA ASN A 133 -16.64 -4.50 -7.78
C ASN A 133 -17.11 -3.49 -6.74
N LEU A 134 -17.02 -3.86 -5.46
CA LEU A 134 -17.30 -2.96 -4.34
C LEU A 134 -16.38 -1.73 -4.36
N SER A 135 -15.11 -1.89 -4.74
CA SER A 135 -14.13 -0.80 -4.67
C SER A 135 -14.43 0.37 -5.60
N PHE A 136 -15.12 0.12 -6.71
CA PHE A 136 -15.56 1.15 -7.66
C PHE A 136 -16.91 1.79 -7.29
N THR A 137 -17.55 1.33 -6.22
CA THR A 137 -18.81 1.92 -5.74
C THR A 137 -18.59 3.14 -4.85
N HIS A 138 -19.67 3.86 -4.58
CA HIS A 138 -19.69 4.95 -3.62
C HIS A 138 -20.72 4.64 -2.53
N ARG A 139 -20.28 4.70 -1.26
CA ARG A 139 -21.18 4.55 -0.11
C ARG A 139 -21.13 5.76 0.80
N ASN A 140 -22.30 6.30 1.09
CA ASN A 140 -22.54 7.37 2.07
C ASN A 140 -23.45 6.82 3.18
N SER A 141 -22.96 5.80 3.88
CA SER A 141 -23.66 5.11 4.95
C SER A 141 -22.77 5.00 6.20
N GLN A 142 -23.35 4.61 7.33
CA GLN A 142 -22.59 4.20 8.51
C GLN A 142 -22.64 2.69 8.62
N GLU A 143 -21.52 2.03 8.35
CA GLU A 143 -21.41 0.58 8.35
C GLU A 143 -20.20 0.16 9.17
N LYS A 144 -20.40 -0.75 10.12
CA LYS A 144 -19.34 -1.50 10.78
C LYS A 144 -19.21 -2.86 10.09
N LYS A 145 -18.03 -3.50 10.18
CA LYS A 145 -17.74 -4.77 9.50
C LYS A 145 -17.83 -4.66 7.97
N PHE A 146 -17.26 -3.58 7.44
CA PHE A 146 -17.24 -3.27 6.01
C PHE A 146 -16.05 -3.94 5.30
N GLY A 147 -16.18 -4.12 3.98
CA GLY A 147 -15.16 -4.76 3.14
C GLY A 147 -15.13 -6.28 3.26
N SER A 148 -14.36 -6.94 2.39
CA SER A 148 -14.31 -8.40 2.26
C SER A 148 -14.06 -9.13 3.59
N PHE A 149 -13.19 -8.59 4.42
CA PHE A 149 -12.74 -9.23 5.66
C PHE A 149 -13.44 -8.71 6.91
N GLN A 150 -14.51 -7.92 6.76
CA GLN A 150 -15.35 -7.44 7.86
C GLN A 150 -14.62 -6.65 8.97
N ASP A 151 -13.49 -6.04 8.65
CA ASP A 151 -12.68 -5.23 9.58
C ASP A 151 -12.66 -3.75 9.20
N GLY A 152 -13.31 -3.38 8.09
CA GLY A 152 -13.49 -2.01 7.65
C GLY A 152 -14.63 -1.28 8.37
N ILE A 153 -14.60 0.06 8.30
CA ILE A 153 -15.66 0.95 8.82
C ILE A 153 -15.93 2.07 7.82
N VAL A 154 -17.19 2.30 7.48
CA VAL A 154 -17.65 3.48 6.71
C VAL A 154 -18.23 4.52 7.68
N ARG A 155 -17.81 5.78 7.57
CA ARG A 155 -18.26 6.85 8.46
C ARG A 155 -19.05 7.94 7.72
N TYR A 156 -20.33 7.72 7.50
CA TYR A 156 -21.35 8.69 7.00
C TYR A 156 -21.12 9.25 5.58
N ARG A 157 -19.88 9.37 5.15
CA ARG A 157 -19.41 9.88 3.86
C ARG A 157 -18.33 8.94 3.31
N LYS A 158 -17.81 9.25 2.11
CA LYS A 158 -16.65 8.57 1.46
C LYS A 158 -15.37 8.67 2.31
N MET A 159 -15.36 7.93 3.40
CA MET A 159 -14.34 7.92 4.44
C MET A 159 -14.33 6.50 5.02
N TYR A 160 -13.46 5.68 4.44
CA TYR A 160 -13.33 4.27 4.75
C TYR A 160 -12.15 4.08 5.69
N HIS A 161 -12.32 3.31 6.76
CA HIS A 161 -11.26 2.99 7.69
C HIS A 161 -10.95 1.51 7.62
N PHE A 162 -9.68 1.15 7.47
CA PHE A 162 -9.22 -0.24 7.53
C PHE A 162 -8.02 -0.37 8.48
N PRO A 163 -7.81 -1.53 9.11
CA PRO A 163 -6.63 -1.76 9.96
C PRO A 163 -5.32 -1.56 9.18
N SER A 164 -4.34 -0.92 9.80
CA SER A 164 -2.99 -0.85 9.23
C SER A 164 -2.34 -2.24 9.23
N PRO A 165 -1.59 -2.62 8.16
CA PRO A 165 -0.75 -3.82 8.18
C PRO A 165 0.27 -3.79 9.34
N HIS A 166 0.69 -2.61 9.81
CA HIS A 166 1.66 -2.46 10.89
C HIS A 166 1.17 -2.94 12.27
N ASN A 167 -0.10 -3.29 12.43
CA ASN A 167 -0.57 -3.98 13.64
C ASN A 167 0.11 -5.33 13.83
N GLU A 168 0.33 -6.06 12.73
CA GLU A 168 0.84 -7.44 12.75
C GLU A 168 2.19 -7.57 12.02
N ILE A 169 2.53 -6.58 11.20
CA ILE A 169 3.67 -6.60 10.28
C ILE A 169 4.48 -5.30 10.47
N PRO A 170 5.28 -5.19 11.54
CA PRO A 170 6.16 -4.03 11.74
C PRO A 170 7.38 -4.07 10.80
N GLY A 171 8.10 -2.95 10.72
CA GLY A 171 9.34 -2.83 9.96
C GLY A 171 9.12 -2.48 8.49
N VAL A 172 10.08 -2.88 7.64
CA VAL A 172 10.07 -2.62 6.21
C VAL A 172 9.67 -3.89 5.46
N ARG A 173 8.46 -3.96 4.91
CA ARG A 173 7.91 -5.20 4.35
C ARG A 173 7.18 -5.00 3.02
N PHE A 174 7.20 -6.03 2.20
CA PHE A 174 6.37 -6.15 1.01
C PHE A 174 5.31 -7.23 1.27
N ILE A 175 4.04 -6.92 1.02
CA ILE A 175 2.94 -7.86 1.20
C ILE A 175 2.28 -8.07 -0.16
N SER A 176 2.24 -9.30 -0.62
CA SER A 176 1.68 -9.66 -1.92
C SER A 176 0.68 -10.81 -1.80
N LYS A 177 -0.35 -10.83 -2.64
CA LYS A 177 -1.17 -12.04 -2.83
C LYS A 177 -0.48 -13.13 -3.67
N TYR A 178 0.68 -12.82 -4.25
CA TYR A 178 1.46 -13.74 -5.07
C TYR A 178 2.65 -14.31 -4.28
N ASN A 179 2.85 -15.63 -4.39
CA ASN A 179 3.89 -16.37 -3.67
C ASN A 179 5.24 -16.43 -4.39
N ASN A 180 5.36 -15.78 -5.54
CA ASN A 180 6.49 -15.90 -6.44
C ASN A 180 7.37 -14.64 -6.50
N ALA A 181 7.21 -13.69 -5.56
CA ALA A 181 7.93 -12.42 -5.60
C ALA A 181 9.47 -12.59 -5.63
N GLN A 182 9.98 -13.61 -4.92
CA GLN A 182 11.42 -13.94 -4.90
C GLN A 182 11.96 -14.34 -6.28
N SER A 183 11.10 -14.83 -7.17
CA SER A 183 11.48 -15.19 -8.55
C SER A 183 11.82 -13.96 -9.40
N TYR A 184 11.34 -12.78 -9.00
CA TYR A 184 11.58 -11.51 -9.71
C TYR A 184 12.63 -10.63 -9.03
N ASN A 185 12.89 -10.85 -7.74
CA ASN A 185 13.97 -10.20 -7.03
C ASN A 185 14.50 -11.11 -5.91
N SER A 186 15.74 -11.57 -6.07
CA SER A 186 16.40 -12.47 -5.12
C SER A 186 16.72 -11.84 -3.76
N ASN A 187 16.64 -10.50 -3.64
CA ASN A 187 16.81 -9.80 -2.37
C ASN A 187 15.55 -9.88 -1.48
N LEU A 188 14.44 -10.44 -2.00
CA LEU A 188 13.23 -10.67 -1.20
C LEU A 188 13.29 -12.04 -0.54
N GLN A 189 13.05 -12.07 0.77
CA GLN A 189 12.93 -13.30 1.55
C GLN A 189 11.52 -13.43 2.08
N LEU A 190 10.87 -14.55 1.79
CA LEU A 190 9.57 -14.87 2.39
C LEU A 190 9.77 -15.06 3.90
N GLU A 191 9.14 -14.22 4.71
CA GLU A 191 9.21 -14.32 6.17
C GLU A 191 8.04 -15.11 6.76
N LYS A 192 6.83 -14.85 6.26
CA LYS A 192 5.60 -15.46 6.76
C LYS A 192 4.45 -15.36 5.78
N GLU A 193 3.44 -16.16 6.03
CA GLU A 193 2.14 -16.13 5.36
C GLU A 193 1.07 -15.61 6.33
N ILE A 194 0.09 -14.88 5.80
CA ILE A 194 -1.05 -14.35 6.54
C ILE A 194 -2.32 -14.74 5.82
N SER A 195 -3.18 -15.50 6.49
CA SER A 195 -4.50 -15.84 5.98
C SER A 195 -5.54 -14.85 6.50
N ARG A 196 -6.38 -14.36 5.60
CA ARG A 196 -7.54 -13.53 5.91
C ARG A 196 -8.79 -14.21 5.40
N SER A 197 -9.82 -14.34 6.23
CA SER A 197 -11.08 -14.98 5.85
C SER A 197 -12.17 -13.95 5.60
N ASN A 198 -12.97 -14.14 4.56
CA ASN A 198 -14.14 -13.29 4.30
C ASN A 198 -15.37 -13.75 5.10
N SER A 199 -16.52 -13.11 4.87
CA SER A 199 -17.79 -13.47 5.53
C SER A 199 -18.33 -14.85 5.22
N THR A 200 -17.87 -15.48 4.15
CA THR A 200 -18.25 -16.84 3.76
C THR A 200 -17.20 -17.89 4.16
N CYS A 201 -16.24 -17.52 5.01
CA CYS A 201 -15.12 -18.37 5.45
C CYS A 201 -14.18 -18.81 4.30
N GLU A 202 -14.20 -18.12 3.16
CA GLU A 202 -13.18 -18.29 2.13
C GLU A 202 -11.88 -17.63 2.59
N GLU A 203 -10.78 -18.34 2.47
CA GLU A 203 -9.46 -17.89 2.92
C GLU A 203 -8.62 -17.31 1.78
N PHE A 204 -7.99 -16.18 2.06
CA PHE A 204 -7.09 -15.48 1.17
C PHE A 204 -5.72 -15.40 1.83
N THR A 205 -4.71 -15.97 1.17
CA THR A 205 -3.34 -16.00 1.70
C THR A 205 -2.52 -14.87 1.10
N PHE A 206 -1.81 -14.15 1.96
CA PHE A 206 -0.87 -13.10 1.62
C PHE A 206 0.53 -13.47 2.11
N TYR A 207 1.52 -13.18 1.28
CA TYR A 207 2.92 -13.52 1.48
C TYR A 207 3.66 -12.25 1.89
N VAL A 208 4.32 -12.31 3.05
CA VAL A 208 5.08 -11.20 3.62
C VAL A 208 6.56 -11.43 3.33
N TYR A 209 7.15 -10.50 2.59
CA TYR A 209 8.56 -10.52 2.24
C TYR A 209 9.31 -9.41 2.97
N ALA A 210 10.49 -9.76 3.48
CA ALA A 210 11.50 -8.79 3.86
C ALA A 210 12.55 -8.63 2.77
N HIS A 211 13.31 -7.54 2.86
CA HIS A 211 14.35 -7.22 1.89
C HIS A 211 15.72 -7.39 2.55
N ASP A 212 16.62 -8.18 1.96
CA ASP A 212 17.91 -8.60 2.56
C ASP A 212 18.78 -7.45 3.06
N LEU A 213 18.75 -6.30 2.39
CA LEU A 213 19.47 -5.08 2.84
C LEU A 213 19.01 -4.54 4.21
N LEU A 214 17.82 -4.92 4.70
CA LEU A 214 17.16 -4.32 5.86
C LEU A 214 16.72 -5.38 6.90
N VAL A 215 17.16 -6.63 6.73
CA VAL A 215 16.97 -7.73 7.70
C VAL A 215 18.15 -7.76 8.66
#